data_AF-A0A916S3I8-F1
#
_entry.id   AF-A0A916S3I8-F1
#
_cell.length_a   1.000
_cell.length_b   1.000
_cell.length_c   1.000
_cell.angle_alpha   90.00
_cell.angle_beta   90.00
_cell.angle_gamma   90.00
#
_symmetry.space_group_name_H-M   'P 1'
#
loop_
_entity.id
_entity.type
_entity.pdbx_description
1 polymer ?
#
loop_
_entity_poly.entity_id
_entity_poly.type
_entity_poly.pdbx_seq_one_letter_code
_entity_poly.pdbx_strand_id
1 'polypeptide(L)' 'MPFVRPGGDILLRLDGWPKVQRALAVIDAVEALGLDPADTSPDYWRHAHNRLTANLEPSAYTPERHAAWIGRRRIAP' A
#
# COMPACT_ATOMS: atom_id res chain seq x y z
N MET A 1 25.03 5.25 -6.00
CA MET A 1 23.75 5.82 -5.50
C MET A 1 22.74 5.75 -6.63
N PRO A 2 21.67 4.93 -6.57
CA PRO A 2 20.71 4.88 -7.64
C PRO A 2 19.62 5.94 -7.41
N PHE A 3 19.52 6.85 -8.38
CA PHE A 3 18.57 7.94 -8.45
C PHE A 3 17.26 7.45 -9.06
N VAL A 4 16.14 7.60 -8.35
CA VAL A 4 14.79 7.57 -8.94
C VAL A 4 14.43 9.00 -9.37
N ARG A 5 14.04 9.16 -10.65
CA ARG A 5 13.61 10.43 -11.27
C ARG A 5 12.22 10.84 -10.76
N PRO A 6 11.86 12.14 -10.77
CA PRO A 6 10.76 12.67 -10.00
C PRO A 6 9.43 12.23 -10.61
N GLY A 7 8.63 11.51 -9.81
CA GLY A 7 7.37 10.91 -10.22
C GLY A 7 7.01 9.67 -9.38
N GLY A 8 8.02 9.05 -8.74
CA GLY A 8 7.81 8.01 -7.73
C GLY A 8 8.18 8.52 -6.34
N ASP A 9 7.19 8.68 -5.46
CA ASP A 9 7.44 8.80 -4.03
C ASP A 9 7.88 7.44 -3.46
N ILE A 10 9.03 7.41 -2.78
CA ILE A 10 9.44 6.22 -2.02
C ILE A 10 8.57 6.17 -0.77
N LEU A 11 7.46 5.44 -0.86
CA LEU A 11 6.50 5.26 0.25
C LEU A 11 6.98 4.21 1.27
N LEU A 12 8.00 3.41 0.95
CA LEU A 12 8.45 2.29 1.76
C LEU A 12 9.98 2.14 1.70
N ARG A 13 10.64 2.14 2.86
CA ARG A 13 11.99 1.59 3.03
C ARG A 13 11.92 0.54 4.13
N LEU A 14 11.94 -0.74 3.74
CA LEU A 14 11.98 -1.87 4.66
C LEU A 14 13.34 -2.55 4.55
N ASP A 15 14.01 -2.70 5.68
CA ASP A 15 15.18 -3.56 5.86
C ASP A 15 14.75 -4.93 6.45
N GLY A 16 15.32 -6.00 5.92
CA GLY A 16 15.08 -7.37 6.41
C GLY A 16 14.00 -8.13 5.66
N TRP A 17 14.35 -9.34 5.22
CA TRP A 17 13.48 -10.27 4.50
C TRP A 17 12.09 -10.50 5.14
N PRO A 18 11.96 -10.64 6.48
CA PRO A 18 10.65 -10.87 7.10
C PRO A 18 9.66 -9.70 6.91
N LYS A 19 10.15 -8.46 6.89
CA LYS A 19 9.31 -7.28 6.65
C LYS A 19 8.93 -7.18 5.17
N VAL A 20 9.86 -7.52 4.27
CA VAL A 20 9.61 -7.56 2.82
C VAL A 20 8.55 -8.61 2.49
N GLN A 21 8.66 -9.84 3.02
CA GLN A 21 7.65 -10.88 2.78
C GLN A 21 6.26 -10.46 3.26
N ARG A 22 6.16 -9.80 4.41
CA ARG A 22 4.87 -9.30 4.89
C ARG A 22 4.32 -8.16 4.03
N ALA A 23 5.17 -7.28 3.50
CA ALA A 23 4.74 -6.25 2.57
C ALA A 23 4.24 -6.86 1.24
N LEU A 24 4.94 -7.87 0.71
CA LEU A 24 4.49 -8.62 -0.47
C LEU A 24 3.16 -9.32 -0.21
N ALA A 25 2.99 -9.97 0.95
CA ALA A 25 1.72 -10.61 1.31
C ALA A 25 0.53 -9.63 1.38
N VAL A 26 0.78 -8.37 1.77
CA VAL A 26 -0.26 -7.32 1.72
C VAL A 26 -0.60 -6.95 0.28
N ILE A 27 0.40 -6.84 -0.59
CA ILE A 27 0.18 -6.59 -2.03
C ILE A 27 -0.59 -7.74 -2.65
N ASP A 28 -0.16 -8.99 -2.42
CA ASP A 28 -0.83 -10.20 -2.90
C ASP A 28 -2.28 -10.25 -2.41
N ALA A 29 -2.56 -9.83 -1.18
CA ALA A 29 -3.93 -9.77 -0.64
C ALA A 29 -4.79 -8.72 -1.35
N VAL A 30 -4.23 -7.60 -1.78
CA VAL A 30 -4.93 -6.58 -2.58
C VAL A 30 -5.16 -7.09 -4.01
N GLU A 31 -4.16 -7.71 -4.62
CA GLU A 31 -4.26 -8.29 -5.97
C GLU A 31 -5.26 -9.46 -6.01
N ALA A 32 -5.33 -10.27 -4.94
CA ALA A 32 -6.31 -11.35 -4.80
C ALA A 32 -7.77 -10.85 -4.74
N LEU A 33 -7.97 -9.58 -4.37
CA LEU A 33 -9.29 -8.93 -4.43
C LEU A 33 -9.62 -8.42 -5.85
N GLY A 34 -8.72 -8.60 -6.82
CA GLY A 34 -8.86 -8.08 -8.18
C GLY A 34 -8.67 -6.58 -8.28
N LEU A 35 -8.00 -5.97 -7.29
CA LEU A 35 -7.77 -4.53 -7.23
C LEU A 35 -6.34 -4.22 -7.66
N ASP A 36 -6.16 -3.13 -8.42
CA ASP A 36 -4.82 -2.66 -8.74
C ASP A 36 -4.19 -2.02 -7.48
N PRO A 37 -3.06 -2.54 -6.96
CA PRO A 37 -2.36 -1.94 -5.83
C PRO A 37 -1.94 -0.49 -6.09
N ALA A 38 -1.75 -0.07 -7.35
CA ALA A 38 -1.48 1.31 -7.73
C ALA A 38 -2.70 2.24 -7.58
N ASP A 39 -3.92 1.72 -7.71
CA ASP A 39 -5.16 2.48 -7.48
C ASP A 39 -5.58 2.50 -6.00
N THR A 40 -4.89 1.74 -5.15
CA THR A 40 -5.13 1.71 -3.72
C THR A 40 -4.71 3.02 -3.05
N SER A 41 -5.41 3.38 -1.97
CA SER A 41 -5.16 4.64 -1.25
C SER A 41 -3.72 4.72 -0.70
N PRO A 42 -2.99 5.83 -0.92
CA PRO A 42 -1.70 6.06 -0.28
C PRO A 42 -1.76 6.01 1.25
N ASP A 43 -2.89 6.42 1.85
CA ASP A 43 -3.10 6.34 3.30
C ASP A 43 -3.16 4.89 3.80
N TYR A 44 -3.73 3.98 3.00
CA TYR A 44 -3.72 2.56 3.31
C TYR A 44 -2.29 2.03 3.33
N TRP A 45 -1.48 2.36 2.32
CA TRP A 45 -0.07 1.96 2.26
C TRP A 45 0.74 2.49 3.45
N ARG A 46 0.52 3.74 3.88
CA ARG A 46 1.14 4.29 5.10
C ARG A 46 0.72 3.54 6.36
N HIS A 47 -0.56 3.18 6.49
CA HIS A 47 -1.05 2.43 7.64
C HIS A 47 -0.48 1.00 7.66
N ALA A 48 -0.46 0.32 6.51
CA ALA A 48 0.17 -0.98 6.36
C ALA A 48 1.65 -0.92 6.73
N HIS A 49 2.38 0.07 6.22
CA HIS A 49 3.78 0.31 6.56
C HIS A 49 3.99 0.52 8.07
N ASN A 50 3.22 1.40 8.70
CA ASN A 50 3.35 1.69 10.12
C ASN A 50 3.15 0.42 10.97
N ARG A 51 2.17 -0.42 10.61
CA ARG A 51 1.93 -1.70 11.30
C ARG A 51 3.06 -2.69 11.06
N LEU A 52 3.55 -2.82 9.83
CA LEU A 52 4.69 -3.68 9.52
C LEU A 52 5.97 -3.25 10.25
N THR A 53 6.23 -1.95 10.37
CA THR A 53 7.36 -1.40 11.14
C THR A 53 7.20 -1.67 12.63
N ALA A 54 5.97 -1.58 13.15
CA ALA A 54 5.63 -1.97 14.52
C ALA A 54 5.54 -3.50 14.74
N ASN A 55 5.86 -4.31 13.73
CA ASN A 55 5.75 -5.77 13.76
C ASN A 55 4.33 -6.29 14.08
N LEU A 56 3.32 -5.49 13.73
CA LEU A 56 1.89 -5.79 13.85
C LEU A 56 1.33 -6.23 12.49
N GLU A 57 0.31 -7.09 12.52
CA GLU A 57 -0.37 -7.49 11.29
C GLU A 57 -1.18 -6.32 10.71
N PRO A 58 -0.96 -5.94 9.45
CA PRO A 58 -1.72 -4.89 8.79
C PRO A 58 -3.18 -5.31 8.59
N SER A 59 -4.08 -4.33 8.62
CA SER A 59 -5.52 -4.59 8.41
C SER A 59 -5.77 -4.94 6.94
N ALA A 60 -6.63 -5.95 6.71
CA ALA A 60 -7.03 -6.35 5.36
C ALA A 60 -7.64 -5.16 4.61
N TYR A 61 -7.22 -4.96 3.36
CA TYR A 61 -7.90 -4.02 2.49
C TYR A 61 -9.23 -4.61 2.04
N THR A 62 -10.25 -3.77 1.87
CA THR A 62 -11.56 -4.23 1.42
C THR A 62 -11.98 -3.48 0.15
N PRO A 63 -12.70 -4.13 -0.77
CA PRO A 63 -13.14 -3.52 -2.01
C PRO A 63 -14.09 -2.33 -1.77
N GLU A 64 -14.84 -2.30 -0.67
CA GLU A 64 -15.69 -1.15 -0.30
C GLU A 64 -14.85 0.09 0.03
N ARG A 65 -13.73 -0.10 0.74
CA ARG A 65 -12.76 0.96 1.03
C ARG A 65 -12.10 1.45 -0.26
N HIS A 66 -11.88 0.55 -1.22
CA HIS A 66 -11.37 0.89 -2.55
C HIS A 66 -12.36 1.74 -3.35
N ALA A 67 -13.62 1.32 -3.45
CA ALA A 67 -14.66 2.09 -4.13
C ALA A 67 -14.84 3.49 -3.52
N ALA A 68 -14.81 3.60 -2.19
CA ALA A 68 -14.87 4.89 -1.50
C ALA A 68 -13.65 5.78 -1.78
N TRP A 69 -12.46 5.19 -1.92
CA TRP A 69 -11.24 5.91 -2.29
C TRP A 69 -11.27 6.41 -3.74
N ILE A 70 -11.62 5.54 -4.71
CA ILE A 70 -11.76 5.91 -6.12
C ILE A 70 -12.84 6.99 -6.29
N GLY A 71 -13.96 6.87 -5.57
CA GLY A 71 -15.02 7.89 -5.52
C GLY A 71 -14.48 9.25 -5.05
N ARG A 72 -13.67 9.29 -3.99
CA ARG A 72 -13.01 10.52 -3.53
C ARG A 72 -12.00 11.07 -4.52
N ARG A 73 -11.20 10.21 -5.18
CA ARG A 73 -10.21 10.61 -6.19
C ARG A 73 -10.87 11.25 -7.42
N ARG A 74 -12.10 10.85 -7.76
CA ARG A 74 -12.90 11.50 -8.83
C ARG A 74 -13.50 12.85 -8.43
N ILE A 75 -13.61 13.15 -7.13
CA ILE A 75 -14.21 14.39 -6.60
C ILE A 75 -13.14 15.43 -6.24
N ALA A 76 -11.91 15.00 -5.96
CA ALA A 76 -10.78 15.91 -5.75
C ALA A 76 -10.33 16.53 -7.10
N PRO A 77 -10.32 17.87 -7.25
CA PRO A 77 -9.95 18.58 -8.47
C PRO A 77 -8.46 18.51 -8.81
#